data_AF-A0A2D6Q254-F1
#
_entry.id   AF-A0A2D6Q254-F1
#
_cell.length_a   1.000
_cell.length_b   1.000
_cell.length_c   1.000
_cell.angle_alpha   90.00
_cell.angle_beta   90.00
_cell.angle_gamma   90.00
#
_symmetry.space_group_name_H-M   'P 1'
#
loop_
_entity.id
_entity.type
_entity.pdbx_description
1 polymer ?
#
loop_
_entity_poly.entity_id
_entity_poly.type
_entity_poly.pdbx_seq_one_letter_code
_entity_poly.pdbx_strand_id
1 'polypeptide(L)'
;MEVIMGDIIELEYGGVREWASHSGHLPATLQEGILRYLDKGIPPGHFLTAVITNNLFDAVSHADKNSLEALPDIVKFFYNHTPSSCWGSEEKMLKWQRSATGGLSHV
;
A
#
# COMPACT_ATOMS: atom_id res chain seq x y z
N MET A 1 -7.72 -29.83 -10.51
CA MET A 1 -6.31 -29.56 -10.21
C MET A 1 -6.33 -28.42 -9.22
N GLU A 2 -6.32 -28.75 -7.94
CA GLU A 2 -6.34 -27.76 -6.85
C GLU A 2 -5.01 -27.03 -6.90
N VAL A 3 -5.05 -25.78 -7.34
CA VAL A 3 -3.90 -24.88 -7.25
C VAL A 3 -3.81 -24.50 -5.77
N ILE A 4 -2.73 -24.93 -5.15
CA ILE A 4 -2.41 -24.66 -3.75
C ILE A 4 -2.27 -23.14 -3.64
N MET A 5 -3.06 -22.52 -2.76
CA MET A 5 -3.21 -21.06 -2.61
C MET A 5 -1.86 -20.30 -2.46
N GLY A 6 -0.78 -21.00 -2.09
CA GLY A 6 0.57 -20.45 -1.95
C GLY A 6 1.34 -20.18 -3.26
N ASP A 7 1.00 -20.80 -4.39
CA ASP A 7 1.80 -20.67 -5.63
C ASP A 7 1.38 -19.46 -6.51
N ILE A 8 0.21 -18.88 -6.27
CA ILE A 8 -0.27 -17.67 -6.97
C ILE A 8 0.37 -16.40 -6.39
N ILE A 9 0.80 -16.48 -5.12
CA ILE A 9 1.27 -15.39 -4.29
C ILE A 9 2.62 -14.84 -4.83
N GLU A 10 3.67 -15.66 -5.04
CA GLU A 10 4.98 -15.17 -5.54
C GLU A 10 4.91 -14.44 -6.90
N LEU A 11 3.96 -14.79 -7.77
CA LEU A 11 3.79 -14.15 -9.09
C LEU A 11 3.11 -12.78 -9.00
N GLU A 12 2.30 -12.50 -7.97
CA GLU A 12 1.75 -11.16 -7.71
C GLU A 12 2.77 -10.23 -7.00
N TYR A 13 3.69 -10.77 -6.18
CA TYR A 13 4.68 -9.97 -5.44
C TYR A 13 5.82 -9.38 -6.28
N GLY A 14 6.10 -9.97 -7.45
CA GLY A 14 6.97 -9.35 -8.45
C GLY A 14 6.51 -7.93 -8.75
N GLY A 15 5.20 -7.73 -8.90
CA GLY A 15 4.59 -6.44 -9.23
C GLY A 15 4.82 -5.34 -8.19
N VAL A 16 4.90 -5.64 -6.88
CA VAL A 16 5.09 -4.61 -5.85
C VAL A 16 6.52 -4.07 -5.83
N ARG A 17 7.52 -4.95 -5.90
CA ARG A 17 8.94 -4.56 -5.93
C ARG A 17 9.33 -4.01 -7.30
N GLU A 18 8.78 -4.57 -8.37
CA GLU A 18 8.94 -4.05 -9.73
C GLU A 18 8.27 -2.69 -9.89
N TRP A 19 7.07 -2.47 -9.32
CA TRP A 19 6.44 -1.15 -9.30
C TRP A 19 7.29 -0.15 -8.53
N ALA A 20 7.83 -0.50 -7.37
CA ALA A 20 8.73 0.39 -6.63
C ALA A 20 10.00 0.73 -7.44
N SER A 21 10.50 -0.22 -8.25
CA SER A 21 11.65 0.00 -9.14
C SER A 21 11.34 0.83 -10.39
N HIS A 22 10.14 0.71 -10.97
CA HIS A 22 9.70 1.46 -12.16
C HIS A 22 9.09 2.83 -11.81
N SER A 23 8.61 3.01 -10.58
CA SER A 23 8.09 4.27 -10.07
C SER A 23 9.23 5.18 -9.62
N GLY A 24 10.19 5.41 -10.52
CA GLY A 24 11.40 6.21 -10.27
C GLY A 24 11.17 7.67 -9.86
N HIS A 25 9.91 8.11 -9.76
CA HIS A 25 9.48 9.43 -9.30
C HIS A 25 8.98 9.44 -7.83
N LEU A 26 8.80 8.28 -7.19
CA LEU A 26 8.32 8.22 -5.81
C LEU A 26 9.45 8.46 -4.81
N PRO A 27 9.28 9.41 -3.86
CA PRO A 27 10.20 9.56 -2.74
C PRO A 27 10.39 8.24 -1.99
N ALA A 28 11.65 7.86 -1.74
CA ALA A 28 12.01 6.60 -1.06
C ALA A 28 11.32 6.45 0.32
N THR A 29 11.08 7.55 1.01
CA THR A 29 10.37 7.59 2.29
C THR A 29 8.91 7.15 2.19
N LEU A 30 8.22 7.51 1.10
CA LEU A 30 6.85 7.07 0.85
C LEU A 30 6.80 5.58 0.52
N GLN A 31 7.75 5.10 -0.29
CA GLN A 31 7.87 3.68 -0.62
C GLN A 31 8.08 2.84 0.63
N GLU A 32 9.00 3.25 1.50
CA GLU A 32 9.27 2.56 2.76
C GLU A 32 8.04 2.57 3.69
N GLY A 33 7.32 3.69 3.78
CA GLY A 33 6.07 3.79 4.53
C GLY A 33 5.00 2.82 4.03
N ILE A 34 4.81 2.73 2.71
CA ILE A 34 3.89 1.80 2.07
C ILE A 34 4.30 0.34 2.35
N LEU A 35 5.58 0.01 2.17
CA LEU A 35 6.07 -1.35 2.38
C LEU A 35 5.92 -1.79 3.85
N ARG A 36 6.26 -0.94 4.81
CA ARG A 36 6.08 -1.22 6.24
C ARG A 36 4.61 -1.41 6.61
N TYR A 37 3.72 -0.64 6.00
CA TYR A 37 2.28 -0.81 6.16
C TYR A 37 1.80 -2.15 5.59
N LEU A 38 2.18 -2.47 4.35
CA LEU A 38 1.73 -3.68 3.68
C LEU A 38 2.29 -4.97 4.28
N ASP A 39 3.57 -4.99 4.66
CA ASP A 39 4.28 -6.17 5.19
C ASP A 39 4.07 -6.35 6.70
N LYS A 40 4.12 -5.25 7.47
CA LYS A 40 4.14 -5.32 8.94
C LYS A 40 2.89 -4.72 9.59
N GLY A 41 1.96 -4.16 8.82
CA GLY A 41 0.81 -3.45 9.38
C GLY A 41 1.23 -2.20 10.17
N ILE A 42 2.45 -1.68 9.96
CA ILE A 42 2.93 -0.50 10.68
C ILE A 42 2.20 0.73 10.14
N PRO A 43 1.59 1.57 11.00
CA PRO A 43 0.91 2.78 10.57
C PRO A 43 1.89 3.73 9.83
N PRO A 44 1.55 4.19 8.62
CA PRO A 44 2.34 5.19 7.91
C PRO A 44 1.99 6.61 8.41
N GLY A 45 2.66 7.63 7.84
CA GLY A 45 2.39 9.03 8.15
C GLY A 45 0.99 9.52 7.71
N HIS A 46 0.63 10.73 8.11
CA HIS A 46 -0.71 11.31 7.88
C HIS A 46 -1.12 11.33 6.40
N PHE A 47 -0.21 11.71 5.49
CA PHE A 47 -0.48 11.70 4.04
C PHE A 47 -0.91 10.31 3.55
N LEU A 48 -0.06 9.30 3.76
CA LEU A 48 -0.34 7.93 3.32
C LEU A 48 -1.57 7.35 4.02
N THR A 49 -1.78 7.68 5.29
CA THR A 49 -2.98 7.27 6.05
C THR A 49 -4.24 7.81 5.38
N ALA A 50 -4.26 9.09 4.98
CA ALA A 50 -5.39 9.69 4.28
C ALA A 50 -5.60 9.06 2.89
N VAL A 51 -4.54 8.76 2.15
CA VAL A 51 -4.63 8.04 0.87
C VAL A 51 -5.22 6.64 1.05
N ILE A 52 -4.69 5.85 1.98
CA ILE A 52 -5.13 4.48 2.26
C ILE A 52 -6.60 4.44 2.71
N THR A 53 -7.04 5.43 3.47
CA THR A 53 -8.42 5.51 3.97
C THR A 53 -9.39 6.19 2.99
N ASN A 54 -8.94 6.51 1.76
CA ASN A 54 -9.72 7.16 0.72
C ASN A 54 -10.28 8.54 1.12
N ASN A 55 -9.48 9.31 1.86
CA ASN A 55 -9.77 10.68 2.23
C ASN A 55 -8.89 11.65 1.42
N LEU A 56 -9.39 12.06 0.25
CA LEU A 56 -8.65 12.93 -0.65
C LEU A 56 -8.38 14.33 -0.05
N PHE A 57 -9.31 14.84 0.77
CA PHE A 57 -9.17 16.16 1.37
C PHE A 57 -7.97 16.21 2.34
N ASP A 58 -7.87 15.22 3.23
CA ASP A 58 -6.74 15.14 4.16
C ASP A 58 -5.44 14.76 3.45
N ALA A 59 -5.50 13.94 2.40
CA ALA A 59 -4.34 13.58 1.60
C ALA A 59 -3.72 14.83 0.96
N VAL A 60 -4.52 15.68 0.31
CA VAL A 60 -4.02 16.92 -0.29
C VAL A 60 -3.55 17.92 0.79
N SER A 61 -4.24 17.99 1.92
CA SER A 61 -3.90 18.92 3.02
C SER A 61 -2.57 18.58 3.71
N HIS A 62 -2.20 17.29 3.77
CA HIS A 62 -0.96 16.83 4.37
C HIS A 62 0.20 16.63 3.37
N ALA A 63 -0.06 16.75 2.07
CA ALA A 63 0.96 16.51 1.05
C ALA A 63 1.97 17.67 0.98
N ASP A 64 3.26 17.32 1.01
CA ASP A 64 4.28 18.19 0.46
C ASP A 64 4.28 18.11 -1.09
N LYS A 65 5.11 18.93 -1.74
CA LYS A 65 5.18 18.99 -3.21
C LYS A 65 5.41 17.60 -3.83
N ASN A 66 6.35 16.83 -3.30
CA ASN A 66 6.70 15.52 -3.86
C ASN A 66 5.58 14.49 -3.64
N SER A 67 4.95 14.54 -2.47
CA SER A 67 3.83 13.67 -2.11
C SER A 67 2.60 13.95 -2.99
N LEU A 68 2.35 15.22 -3.31
CA LEU A 68 1.25 15.61 -4.19
C LEU A 68 1.50 15.18 -5.64
N GLU A 69 2.73 15.34 -6.13
CA GLU A 69 3.15 14.85 -7.46
C GLU A 69 3.02 13.33 -7.57
N ALA A 70 3.31 12.61 -6.49
CA ALA A 70 3.23 11.14 -6.40
C ALA A 70 1.81 10.58 -6.20
N LEU A 71 0.85 11.40 -5.75
CA LEU A 71 -0.47 10.94 -5.32
C LEU A 71 -1.20 10.04 -6.35
N PRO A 72 -1.26 10.38 -7.65
CA PRO A 72 -1.96 9.56 -8.63
C PRO A 72 -1.38 8.15 -8.76
N ASP A 73 -0.06 8.02 -8.68
CA ASP A 73 0.61 6.73 -8.87
C ASP A 73 0.52 5.87 -7.61
N ILE A 74 0.50 6.47 -6.42
CA ILE A 74 0.20 5.77 -5.16
C ILE A 74 -1.24 5.21 -5.20
N VAL A 75 -2.23 6.00 -5.65
CA VAL A 75 -3.62 5.54 -5.75
C VAL A 75 -3.74 4.37 -6.74
N LYS A 76 -3.13 4.47 -7.93
CA LYS A 76 -3.11 3.37 -8.90
C LYS A 76 -2.44 2.13 -8.34
N PHE A 77 -1.39 2.28 -7.53
CA PHE A 77 -0.71 1.17 -6.91
C PHE A 77 -1.61 0.41 -5.94
N PHE A 78 -2.25 1.11 -5.00
CA PHE A 78 -3.20 0.47 -4.08
C PHE A 78 -4.34 -0.21 -4.87
N TYR A 79 -4.87 0.46 -5.88
CA TYR A 79 -5.97 -0.08 -6.69
C TYR A 79 -5.61 -1.33 -7.49
N ASN A 80 -4.45 -1.36 -8.15
CA ASN A 80 -4.09 -2.42 -9.10
C ASN A 80 -3.19 -3.52 -8.50
N HIS A 81 -2.44 -3.23 -7.43
CA HIS A 81 -1.32 -4.07 -6.98
C HIS A 81 -1.38 -4.44 -5.50
N THR A 82 -2.47 -4.12 -4.79
CA THR A 82 -2.63 -4.48 -3.38
C THR A 82 -3.99 -5.11 -3.09
N PRO A 83 -4.10 -5.97 -2.07
CA PRO A 83 -5.39 -6.53 -1.67
C PRO A 83 -6.40 -5.44 -1.32
N SER A 84 -7.61 -5.53 -1.86
CA SER A 84 -8.69 -4.55 -1.61
C SER A 84 -9.14 -4.47 -0.14
N SER A 85 -8.70 -5.41 0.70
CA SER A 85 -8.90 -5.42 2.15
C SER A 85 -7.96 -4.48 2.92
N CYS A 86 -6.88 -4.00 2.30
CA CYS A 86 -5.88 -3.15 2.96
C CYS A 86 -6.09 -1.64 2.73
N TRP A 87 -7.08 -1.22 1.95
CA TRP A 87 -7.32 0.20 1.65
C TRP A 87 -8.78 0.48 1.32
N GLY A 88 -9.16 1.76 1.31
CA GLY A 88 -10.48 2.26 0.93
C GLY A 88 -11.35 2.75 2.09
N SER A 89 -10.98 2.43 3.34
CA SER A 89 -11.59 2.97 4.55
C SER A 89 -10.69 2.79 5.77
N GLU A 90 -10.91 3.60 6.81
CA GLU A 90 -10.25 3.44 8.11
C GLU A 90 -10.46 2.05 8.70
N GLU A 91 -11.68 1.50 8.60
CA GLU A 91 -11.99 0.17 9.10
C GLU A 91 -11.12 -0.92 8.45
N LYS A 92 -10.94 -0.85 7.12
CA LYS A 92 -10.10 -1.80 6.37
C LYS A 92 -8.64 -1.67 6.77
N MET A 93 -8.14 -0.43 6.87
CA MET A 93 -6.78 -0.17 7.33
C MET A 93 -6.54 -0.75 8.72
N LEU A 94 -7.42 -0.45 9.68
CA LEU A 94 -7.31 -0.95 11.05
C LEU A 94 -7.43 -2.49 11.13
N LYS A 95 -8.29 -3.09 10.31
CA LYS A 95 -8.38 -4.56 10.20
C LYS A 95 -7.07 -5.15 9.69
N TRP A 96 -6.50 -4.57 8.64
CA TRP A 96 -5.22 -4.98 8.07
C TRP A 96 -4.08 -4.90 9.08
N GLN A 97 -3.98 -3.78 9.81
CA GLN A 97 -2.97 -3.58 10.87
C GLN A 97 -3.07 -4.61 12.00
N ARG A 98 -4.30 -4.98 12.38
CA ARG A 98 -4.55 -5.95 13.47
C ARG A 98 -4.32 -7.40 13.08
N SER A 99 -4.22 -7.72 11.80
CA SER A 99 -3.98 -9.09 11.32
C SER A 99 -2.54 -9.60 11.59
N ALA A 100 -1.78 -8.93 12.47
CA ALA A 100 -0.54 -9.36 13.13
C ALA A 100 0.69 -9.66 12.24
N THR A 101 0.53 -9.57 10.93
CA THR A 101 1.54 -9.52 9.89
C THR A 101 0.75 -8.94 8.74
N GLY A 102 1.10 -7.76 8.22
CA GLY A 102 0.47 -7.32 6.97
C GLY A 102 0.57 -8.50 5.99
N GLY A 103 -0.54 -8.84 5.31
CA GLY A 103 -0.86 -10.19 4.80
C GLY A 103 0.12 -10.87 3.82
N LEU A 104 1.39 -10.45 3.79
CA LEU A 104 2.48 -10.92 2.93
C LEU A 104 3.32 -12.06 3.55
N SER A 105 3.10 -12.47 4.81
CA SER A 105 3.99 -13.44 5.48
C SER A 105 3.35 -14.71 6.05
N HIS A 106 2.02 -14.90 5.95
CA HIS A 106 1.36 -16.09 6.52
C HIS A 106 0.16 -16.64 5.72
N VAL A 107 0.12 -16.46 4.39
CA VAL A 107 -0.88 -17.13 3.54
C VAL A 107 -0.23 -17.76 2.32
#